data_AF-A7HUD6-F1
#
_entry.id   AF-A7HUD6-F1
#
_cell.length_a   1.000
_cell.length_b   1.000
_cell.length_c   1.000
_cell.angle_alpha   90.00
_cell.angle_beta   90.00
_cell.angle_gamma   90.00
#
_symmetry.space_group_name_H-M   'P 1'
#
loop_
_entity.id
_entity.type
_entity.pdbx_description
1 polymer ?
#
loop_
_entity_poly.entity_id
_entity_poly.type
_entity_poly.pdbx_seq_one_letter_code
_entity_poly.pdbx_strand_id
1 'polypeptide(L)'
;MMKNFFAAAVLAFGLALAPAMLAVSPAAAQGSVEMQAEVEALILANQDDEAALELAISTYITSAEDPELATQAVIAALVNSQNPELVQLLIEKPGLKLAAGRGIGAAIAIVALTNPTAAENMLALVQASGDQTLIAAVVEGRDAQTASLVGRGVDTGADVLEGEESTPEEAASGN
;
A
#
# COMPACT_ATOMS: atom_id res chain seq x y z
N MET A 1 11.94 67.89 13.07
CA MET A 1 13.29 67.70 12.50
C MET A 1 14.16 66.98 13.51
N MET A 2 14.47 65.71 13.28
CA MET A 2 15.64 64.99 13.82
C MET A 2 15.90 63.79 12.90
N LYS A 3 17.17 63.67 12.51
CA LYS A 3 17.74 62.73 11.53
C LYS A 3 18.30 61.51 12.27
N ASN A 4 18.77 60.54 11.46
CA ASN A 4 19.77 59.49 11.75
C ASN A 4 19.14 58.10 11.87
N PHE A 5 19.68 56.99 11.35
CA PHE A 5 20.72 56.67 10.36
C PHE A 5 20.80 55.11 10.37
N PHE A 6 21.24 54.51 9.24
CA PHE A 6 21.90 53.19 9.12
C PHE A 6 21.19 51.90 9.60
N ALA A 7 21.07 50.92 8.69
CA ALA A 7 21.99 49.78 8.64
C ALA A 7 21.57 48.78 7.53
N ALA A 8 22.44 48.63 6.53
CA ALA A 8 22.46 47.46 5.66
C ALA A 8 23.07 46.29 6.45
N ALA A 9 22.36 45.17 6.54
CA ALA A 9 22.91 43.91 7.00
C ALA A 9 22.91 42.93 5.83
N VAL A 10 24.10 42.75 5.26
CA VAL A 10 24.48 41.61 4.43
C VAL A 10 24.29 40.35 5.27
N LEU A 11 23.54 39.38 4.76
CA LEU A 11 23.54 38.01 5.28
C LEU A 11 23.84 37.07 4.11
N ALA A 12 25.14 36.82 3.95
CA ALA A 12 25.67 35.70 3.21
C ALA A 12 26.01 34.59 4.22
N PHE A 13 25.29 33.48 4.17
CA PHE A 13 25.63 32.15 4.68
C PHE A 13 24.72 31.24 3.85
N GLY A 14 25.18 30.36 2.98
CA GLY A 14 26.13 29.29 3.20
C GLY A 14 25.46 28.04 2.60
N LEU A 15 26.15 27.33 1.70
CA LEU A 15 25.65 26.12 1.06
C LEU A 15 25.20 25.08 2.11
N ALA A 16 23.97 24.61 1.99
CA ALA A 16 23.56 23.30 2.50
C ALA A 16 22.87 22.56 1.35
N LEU A 17 23.32 21.33 1.10
CA LEU A 17 22.71 20.39 0.17
C LEU A 17 21.18 20.43 0.30
N ALA A 18 20.48 20.83 -0.75
CA ALA A 18 19.08 20.55 -0.88
C ALA A 18 18.92 19.03 -0.95
N PRO A 19 18.09 18.37 -0.11
CA PRO A 19 17.56 17.09 -0.51
C PRO A 19 16.85 17.35 -1.83
N ALA A 20 17.17 16.56 -2.86
CA ALA A 20 16.42 16.55 -4.10
C ALA A 20 14.97 16.18 -3.76
N MET A 21 14.15 17.19 -3.45
CA MET A 21 12.71 17.05 -3.46
C MET A 21 12.38 16.81 -4.92
N LEU A 22 12.15 15.54 -5.26
CA LEU A 22 11.39 15.18 -6.44
C LEU A 22 10.13 16.03 -6.38
N ALA A 23 10.04 17.01 -7.28
CA ALA A 23 8.85 17.83 -7.44
C ALA A 23 7.74 16.90 -7.92
N VAL A 24 7.04 16.28 -6.97
CA VAL A 24 5.73 15.68 -7.21
C VAL A 24 4.90 16.80 -7.82
N SER A 25 4.56 16.63 -9.09
CA SER A 25 3.69 17.57 -9.77
C SER A 25 2.37 17.64 -8.98
N PRO A 26 1.79 18.84 -8.78
CA PRO A 26 0.58 18.99 -7.96
C PRO A 26 -0.60 18.13 -8.45
N ALA A 27 -0.61 17.75 -9.74
CA ALA A 27 -1.58 16.80 -10.29
C ALA A 27 -1.44 15.37 -9.73
N ALA A 28 -0.22 14.89 -9.47
CA ALA A 28 0.01 13.57 -8.87
C ALA A 28 -0.36 13.54 -7.38
N ALA A 29 -0.21 14.68 -6.68
CA ALA A 29 -0.65 14.82 -5.29
C ALA A 29 -2.18 14.97 -5.15
N GLN A 30 -2.88 15.50 -6.17
CA GLN A 30 -4.34 15.59 -6.17
C GLN A 30 -5.00 14.22 -6.42
N GLY A 31 -4.49 13.45 -7.38
CA GLY A 31 -5.03 12.11 -7.68
C GLY A 31 -4.97 11.15 -6.48
N SER A 32 -3.92 11.21 -5.66
CA SER A 32 -3.81 10.37 -4.47
C SER A 32 -4.83 10.73 -3.37
N VAL A 33 -5.24 11.99 -3.27
CA VAL A 33 -6.23 12.44 -2.27
C VAL A 33 -7.65 12.05 -2.67
N GLU A 34 -7.98 12.16 -3.95
CA GLU A 34 -9.28 11.72 -4.48
C GLU A 34 -9.44 10.20 -4.33
N MET A 35 -8.43 9.43 -4.74
CA MET A 35 -8.45 7.97 -4.56
C MET A 35 -8.53 7.56 -3.09
N GLN A 36 -7.87 8.28 -2.19
CA GLN A 36 -8.01 8.01 -0.76
C GLN A 36 -9.46 8.22 -0.32
N ALA A 37 -10.09 9.34 -0.66
CA ALA A 37 -11.48 9.62 -0.28
C ALA A 37 -12.46 8.58 -0.85
N GLU A 38 -12.24 8.10 -2.08
CA GLU A 38 -13.01 7.02 -2.67
C GLU A 38 -12.89 5.72 -1.87
N VAL A 39 -11.67 5.35 -1.45
CA VAL A 39 -11.46 4.17 -0.61
C VAL A 39 -12.08 4.35 0.77
N GLU A 40 -11.99 5.52 1.37
CA GLU A 40 -12.64 5.78 2.67
C GLU A 40 -14.16 5.58 2.56
N ALA A 41 -14.79 6.08 1.49
CA ALA A 41 -16.20 5.84 1.22
C ALA A 41 -16.50 4.36 0.98
N LEU A 42 -15.61 3.64 0.29
CA LEU A 42 -15.74 2.19 0.06
C LEU A 42 -15.72 1.41 1.38
N ILE A 43 -14.83 1.76 2.32
CA ILE A 43 -14.75 1.12 3.63
C ILE A 43 -16.02 1.40 4.44
N LEU A 44 -16.48 2.66 4.47
CA LEU A 44 -17.72 3.04 5.15
C LEU A 44 -18.94 2.32 4.56
N ALA A 45 -19.00 2.16 3.24
CA ALA A 45 -20.09 1.46 2.56
C ALA A 45 -20.15 -0.04 2.91
N ASN A 46 -19.03 -0.65 3.29
CA ASN A 46 -18.92 -2.06 3.66
C ASN A 46 -18.66 -2.27 5.15
N GLN A 47 -18.97 -1.27 5.99
CA GLN A 47 -18.62 -1.30 7.42
C GLN A 47 -19.21 -2.47 8.22
N ASP A 48 -20.26 -3.12 7.71
CA ASP A 48 -20.96 -4.23 8.36
C ASP A 48 -20.66 -5.59 7.71
N ASP A 49 -19.82 -5.63 6.67
CA ASP A 49 -19.50 -6.86 5.93
C ASP A 49 -18.02 -6.89 5.53
N GLU A 50 -17.22 -7.56 6.36
CA GLU A 50 -15.79 -7.76 6.13
C GLU A 50 -15.51 -8.50 4.82
N ALA A 51 -16.32 -9.50 4.45
CA ALA A 51 -16.09 -10.28 3.24
C ALA A 51 -16.39 -9.45 1.99
N ALA A 52 -17.44 -8.62 2.03
CA ALA A 52 -17.73 -7.66 0.97
C ALA A 52 -16.62 -6.62 0.83
N LEU A 53 -16.09 -6.10 1.94
CA LEU A 53 -14.97 -5.16 1.92
C LEU A 53 -13.71 -5.78 1.31
N GLU A 54 -13.35 -7.00 1.70
CA GLU A 54 -12.20 -7.72 1.17
C GLU A 54 -12.28 -7.85 -0.37
N LEU A 55 -13.43 -8.28 -0.88
CA LEU A 55 -13.68 -8.40 -2.31
C LEU A 55 -13.66 -7.03 -3.00
N ALA A 56 -14.27 -6.02 -2.39
CA ALA A 56 -14.35 -4.67 -2.95
C ALA A 56 -12.95 -4.05 -3.10
N ILE A 57 -12.09 -4.19 -2.07
CA ILE A 57 -10.70 -3.70 -2.12
C ILE A 57 -9.90 -4.45 -3.17
N SER A 58 -10.02 -5.78 -3.23
CA SER A 58 -9.34 -6.58 -4.24
C SER A 58 -9.74 -6.15 -5.66
N THR A 59 -11.03 -5.95 -5.88
CA THR A 59 -11.58 -5.51 -7.17
C THR A 59 -11.14 -4.09 -7.51
N TYR A 60 -11.17 -3.16 -6.55
CA TYR A 60 -10.75 -1.78 -6.74
C TYR A 60 -9.29 -1.71 -7.23
N ILE A 61 -8.39 -2.43 -6.57
CA ILE A 61 -6.96 -2.43 -6.93
C ILE A 61 -6.72 -3.11 -8.29
N THR A 62 -7.33 -4.27 -8.53
CA THR A 62 -7.09 -5.04 -9.76
C THR A 62 -7.72 -4.42 -11.01
N SER A 63 -8.73 -3.56 -10.84
CA SER A 63 -9.36 -2.82 -11.94
C SER A 63 -8.81 -1.40 -12.14
N ALA A 64 -7.92 -0.94 -11.25
CA ALA A 64 -7.30 0.37 -11.35
C ALA A 64 -6.35 0.44 -12.55
N GLU A 65 -6.26 1.63 -13.16
CA GLU A 65 -5.26 1.92 -14.19
C GLU A 65 -3.83 1.83 -13.63
N ASP A 66 -3.67 2.23 -12.36
CA ASP A 66 -2.44 2.11 -11.58
C ASP A 66 -2.71 1.35 -10.27
N PRO A 67 -2.44 0.03 -10.24
CA PRO A 67 -2.62 -0.79 -9.04
C PRO A 67 -1.73 -0.38 -7.86
N GLU A 68 -0.55 0.20 -8.12
CA GLU A 68 0.38 0.64 -7.07
C GLU A 68 -0.18 1.89 -6.38
N LEU A 69 -0.68 2.85 -7.16
CA LEU A 69 -1.32 4.05 -6.63
C LEU A 69 -2.64 3.72 -5.90
N ALA A 70 -3.44 2.79 -6.44
CA ALA A 70 -4.63 2.30 -5.76
C ALA A 70 -4.29 1.63 -4.41
N THR A 71 -3.25 0.80 -4.37
CA THR A 71 -2.76 0.18 -3.13
C THR A 71 -2.31 1.25 -2.12
N GLN A 72 -1.59 2.27 -2.58
CA GLN A 72 -1.16 3.38 -1.72
C GLN A 72 -2.35 4.13 -1.12
N ALA A 73 -3.40 4.39 -1.90
CA ALA A 73 -4.62 5.03 -1.43
C ALA A 73 -5.33 4.20 -0.35
N VAL A 74 -5.40 2.87 -0.54
CA VAL A 74 -5.98 1.98 0.47
C VAL A 74 -5.17 1.99 1.77
N ILE A 75 -3.84 1.88 1.69
CA ILE A 75 -2.98 1.95 2.87
C ILE A 75 -3.14 3.30 3.59
N ALA A 76 -3.20 4.40 2.83
CA ALA A 76 -3.42 5.73 3.38
C ALA A 76 -4.76 5.82 4.13
N ALA A 77 -5.85 5.29 3.57
CA ALA A 77 -7.15 5.23 4.23
C ALA A 77 -7.14 4.37 5.51
N LEU A 78 -6.37 3.28 5.55
CA LEU A 78 -6.33 2.36 6.71
C LEU A 78 -5.41 2.83 7.84
N VAL A 79 -4.34 3.56 7.52
CA VAL A 79 -3.26 3.87 8.47
C VAL A 79 -3.17 5.36 8.79
N ASN A 80 -3.49 6.23 7.82
CA ASN A 80 -3.28 7.68 7.90
C ASN A 80 -4.53 8.48 7.48
N SER A 81 -5.73 7.93 7.65
CA SER A 81 -6.96 8.67 7.31
C SER A 81 -7.13 9.89 8.19
N GLN A 82 -7.53 11.00 7.56
CA GLN A 82 -7.92 12.23 8.26
C GLN A 82 -9.43 12.28 8.50
N ASN A 83 -10.18 11.27 8.06
CA ASN A 83 -11.61 11.18 8.25
C ASN A 83 -11.91 10.61 9.66
N PRO A 84 -12.46 11.43 10.57
CA PRO A 84 -12.66 11.02 11.96
C PRO A 84 -13.67 9.88 12.09
N GLU A 85 -14.65 9.79 11.19
CA GLU A 85 -15.63 8.71 11.18
C GLU A 85 -14.97 7.38 10.84
N LEU A 86 -14.13 7.34 9.81
CA LEU A 86 -13.39 6.13 9.44
C LEU A 86 -12.40 5.73 10.53
N VAL A 87 -11.66 6.70 11.10
CA VAL A 87 -10.72 6.43 12.19
C VAL A 87 -11.43 5.79 13.38
N GLN A 88 -12.58 6.33 13.78
CA GLN A 88 -13.38 5.76 14.86
C GLN A 88 -13.90 4.36 14.50
N LEU A 89 -14.40 4.18 13.27
CA LEU A 89 -14.88 2.89 12.78
C LEU A 89 -13.80 1.81 12.82
N LEU A 90 -12.58 2.11 12.37
CA LEU A 90 -11.46 1.16 12.37
C LEU A 90 -11.00 0.79 13.78
N ILE A 91 -11.19 1.67 14.77
CA ILE A 91 -10.96 1.35 16.19
C ILE A 91 -12.05 0.41 16.71
N GLU A 92 -13.31 0.66 16.38
CA GLU A 92 -14.46 -0.14 16.85
C GLU A 92 -14.55 -1.51 16.17
N LYS A 93 -14.14 -1.57 14.90
CA LYS A 93 -14.20 -2.77 14.04
C LYS A 93 -12.82 -3.07 13.43
N PRO A 94 -11.85 -3.54 14.22
CA PRO A 94 -10.51 -3.85 13.73
C PRO A 94 -10.49 -4.92 12.63
N GLY A 95 -11.53 -5.76 12.56
CA GLY A 95 -11.73 -6.74 11.49
C GLY A 95 -11.82 -6.12 10.09
N LEU A 96 -12.30 -4.87 9.96
CA LEU A 96 -12.33 -4.16 8.67
C LEU A 96 -10.92 -3.88 8.14
N LYS A 97 -9.97 -3.53 9.01
CA LYS A 97 -8.57 -3.36 8.60
C LYS A 97 -7.97 -4.69 8.12
N LEU A 98 -8.25 -5.78 8.83
CA LEU A 98 -7.81 -7.11 8.43
C LEU A 98 -8.41 -7.54 7.09
N ALA A 99 -9.72 -7.32 6.91
CA ALA A 99 -10.41 -7.63 5.66
C ALA A 99 -9.86 -6.83 4.47
N ALA A 100 -9.66 -5.52 4.64
CA ALA A 100 -9.04 -4.69 3.61
C ALA A 100 -7.59 -5.14 3.33
N GLY A 101 -6.84 -5.52 4.36
CA GLY A 101 -5.51 -6.12 4.23
C GLY A 101 -5.53 -7.41 3.39
N ARG A 102 -6.42 -8.36 3.70
CA ARG A 102 -6.60 -9.57 2.88
C ARG A 102 -6.98 -9.24 1.44
N GLY A 103 -7.81 -8.21 1.24
CA GLY A 103 -8.19 -7.73 -0.09
C GLY A 103 -7.01 -7.22 -0.91
N ILE A 104 -6.10 -6.45 -0.28
CA ILE A 104 -4.82 -6.04 -0.88
C ILE A 104 -3.99 -7.27 -1.23
N GLY A 105 -3.86 -8.24 -0.32
CA GLY A 105 -3.14 -9.49 -0.55
C GLY A 105 -3.66 -10.26 -1.76
N ALA A 106 -4.97 -10.43 -1.85
CA ALA A 106 -5.60 -11.08 -2.99
C ALA A 106 -5.36 -10.32 -4.30
N ALA A 107 -5.42 -8.98 -4.27
CA ALA A 107 -5.08 -8.17 -5.45
C ALA A 107 -3.64 -8.36 -5.89
N ILE A 108 -2.67 -8.40 -4.96
CA ILE A 108 -1.25 -8.63 -5.26
C ILE A 108 -1.07 -9.98 -5.99
N ALA A 109 -1.69 -11.05 -5.48
CA ALA A 109 -1.62 -12.37 -6.12
C ALA A 109 -2.19 -12.36 -7.55
N ILE A 110 -3.25 -11.58 -7.80
CA ILE A 110 -3.85 -11.44 -9.14
C ILE A 110 -2.95 -10.61 -10.06
N VAL A 111 -2.46 -9.46 -9.60
CA VAL A 111 -1.61 -8.55 -10.37
C VAL A 111 -0.30 -9.25 -10.77
N ALA A 112 0.26 -10.08 -9.89
CA ALA A 112 1.48 -10.83 -10.15
C ALA A 112 1.42 -11.70 -11.41
N LEU A 113 0.23 -12.17 -11.80
CA LEU A 113 0.03 -12.96 -13.02
C LEU A 113 0.30 -12.18 -14.31
N THR A 114 0.12 -10.86 -14.27
CA THR A 114 0.21 -9.99 -15.45
C THR A 114 1.34 -8.97 -15.36
N ASN A 115 1.71 -8.57 -14.15
CA ASN A 115 2.73 -7.57 -13.87
C ASN A 115 3.41 -7.87 -12.52
N PRO A 116 4.38 -8.80 -12.49
CA PRO A 116 5.08 -9.20 -11.26
C PRO A 116 5.81 -8.04 -10.59
N THR A 117 6.40 -7.13 -11.37
CA THR A 117 7.08 -5.95 -10.83
C THR A 117 6.13 -5.02 -10.08
N ALA A 118 4.93 -4.77 -10.60
CA ALA A 118 3.94 -3.98 -9.86
C ALA A 118 3.50 -4.69 -8.57
N ALA A 119 3.35 -6.01 -8.60
CA ALA A 119 3.00 -6.79 -7.40
C ALA A 119 4.10 -6.70 -6.31
N GLU A 120 5.38 -6.76 -6.68
CA GLU A 120 6.51 -6.55 -5.77
C GLU A 120 6.50 -5.13 -5.18
N ASN A 121 6.24 -4.11 -6.01
CA ASN A 121 6.15 -2.72 -5.53
C ASN A 121 4.97 -2.53 -4.56
N MET A 122 3.82 -3.16 -4.84
CA MET A 122 2.67 -3.16 -3.93
C MET A 122 3.01 -3.79 -2.58
N LEU A 123 3.73 -4.92 -2.56
CA LEU A 123 4.22 -5.53 -1.32
C LEU A 123 5.18 -4.59 -0.57
N ALA A 124 6.08 -3.91 -1.29
CA ALA A 124 6.99 -2.94 -0.69
C ALA A 124 6.23 -1.75 -0.06
N LEU A 125 5.16 -1.26 -0.69
CA LEU A 125 4.28 -0.23 -0.12
C LEU A 125 3.61 -0.70 1.17
N VAL A 126 3.11 -1.93 1.20
CA VAL A 126 2.52 -2.54 2.41
C VAL A 126 3.56 -2.63 3.52
N GLN A 127 4.77 -3.10 3.23
CA GLN A 127 5.85 -3.19 4.21
C GLN A 127 6.27 -1.81 4.73
N ALA A 128 6.34 -0.81 3.85
CA ALA A 128 6.67 0.57 4.19
C ALA A 128 5.64 1.23 5.12
N SER A 129 4.40 0.71 5.20
CA SER A 129 3.39 1.20 6.15
C SER A 129 3.79 0.97 7.61
N GLY A 130 4.60 -0.05 7.90
CA GLY A 130 5.02 -0.45 9.24
C GLY A 130 3.92 -1.06 10.12
N ASP A 131 2.68 -1.16 9.65
CA ASP A 131 1.56 -1.76 10.38
C ASP A 131 1.63 -3.29 10.29
N GLN A 132 2.14 -3.93 11.34
CA GLN A 132 2.34 -5.39 11.37
C GLN A 132 1.03 -6.18 11.23
N THR A 133 -0.07 -5.63 11.71
CA THR A 133 -1.39 -6.26 11.60
C THR A 133 -1.88 -6.22 10.16
N LEU A 134 -1.66 -5.09 9.47
CA LEU A 134 -1.95 -4.97 8.05
C LEU A 134 -1.06 -5.90 7.21
N ILE A 135 0.25 -5.93 7.47
CA ILE A 135 1.21 -6.79 6.77
C ILE A 135 0.79 -8.26 6.88
N ALA A 136 0.47 -8.73 8.09
CA ALA A 136 0.03 -10.11 8.30
C ALA A 136 -1.25 -10.45 7.52
N ALA A 137 -2.23 -9.55 7.52
CA ALA A 137 -3.48 -9.74 6.77
C ALA A 137 -3.24 -9.77 5.24
N VAL A 138 -2.34 -8.94 4.74
CA VAL A 138 -1.93 -8.95 3.31
C VAL A 138 -1.30 -10.29 2.94
N VAL A 139 -0.41 -10.82 3.78
CA VAL A 139 0.19 -12.15 3.56
C VAL A 139 -0.89 -13.23 3.53
N GLU A 140 -1.81 -13.23 4.52
CA GLU A 140 -2.92 -14.18 4.59
C GLU A 140 -3.78 -14.16 3.31
N GLY A 141 -4.21 -12.97 2.86
CA GLY A 141 -5.04 -12.83 1.67
C GLY A 141 -4.31 -13.21 0.39
N ARG A 142 -3.02 -12.87 0.28
CA ARG A 142 -2.17 -13.27 -0.84
C ARG A 142 -2.05 -14.79 -0.93
N ASP A 143 -1.71 -15.44 0.17
CA ASP A 143 -1.48 -16.89 0.20
C ASP A 143 -2.77 -17.65 -0.09
N ALA A 144 -3.90 -17.22 0.47
CA ALA A 144 -5.22 -17.77 0.18
C ALA A 144 -5.59 -17.65 -1.31
N GLN A 145 -5.34 -16.48 -1.91
CA GLN A 145 -5.65 -16.24 -3.32
C GLN A 145 -4.70 -17.03 -4.25
N THR A 146 -3.40 -17.07 -3.95
CA THR A 146 -2.42 -17.90 -4.68
C THR A 146 -2.81 -19.36 -4.64
N ALA A 147 -3.17 -19.90 -3.46
CA ALA A 147 -3.66 -21.26 -3.34
C ALA A 147 -4.92 -21.51 -4.18
N SER A 148 -5.84 -20.53 -4.24
CA SER A 148 -7.02 -20.61 -5.12
C SER A 148 -6.66 -20.63 -6.60
N LEU A 149 -5.66 -19.85 -7.03
CA LEU A 149 -5.18 -19.80 -8.41
C LEU A 149 -4.50 -21.10 -8.83
N VAL A 150 -3.60 -21.63 -7.99
CA VAL A 150 -2.95 -22.94 -8.19
C VAL A 150 -4.00 -24.06 -8.26
N GLY A 151 -5.00 -24.05 -7.37
CA GLY A 151 -6.11 -25.00 -7.41
C GLY A 151 -6.95 -24.94 -8.69
N ARG A 152 -6.91 -23.83 -9.43
CA ARG A 152 -7.53 -23.66 -10.75
C ARG A 152 -6.59 -23.97 -11.92
N GLY A 153 -5.37 -24.42 -11.65
CA GLY A 153 -4.36 -24.73 -12.67
C GLY A 153 -3.72 -23.50 -13.31
N VAL A 154 -3.79 -22.34 -12.65
CA VAL A 154 -3.04 -21.15 -13.07
C VAL A 154 -1.59 -21.34 -12.63
N ASP A 155 -0.66 -21.26 -13.58
CA ASP A 155 0.78 -21.22 -13.27
C ASP A 155 1.10 -19.84 -12.70
N THR A 156 1.30 -19.77 -11.39
CA THR A 156 1.49 -18.52 -10.66
C THR A 156 2.95 -18.05 -10.64
N GLY A 157 3.88 -18.72 -11.34
CA GLY A 157 5.29 -18.31 -11.38
C GLY A 157 5.87 -18.17 -9.97
N ALA A 158 5.80 -19.26 -9.19
CA ALA A 158 6.06 -19.29 -7.75
C ALA A 158 7.41 -18.67 -7.31
N ASP A 159 8.39 -18.54 -8.21
CA ASP A 159 9.67 -17.87 -7.97
C ASP A 159 9.57 -16.37 -7.59
N VAL A 160 8.45 -15.69 -7.91
CA VAL A 160 8.21 -14.29 -7.51
C VAL A 160 7.48 -14.19 -6.16
N LEU A 161 6.90 -15.30 -5.67
CA LEU A 161 6.00 -15.33 -4.52
C LEU A 161 6.67 -15.82 -3.23
N GLU A 162 7.85 -16.44 -3.32
CA GLU A 162 8.68 -16.83 -2.19
C GLU A 162 9.75 -15.77 -1.93
N GLY A 163 9.46 -14.84 -1.03
CA GLY A 163 10.52 -14.07 -0.39
C GLY A 163 11.38 -15.02 0.44
N GLU A 164 12.58 -15.32 -0.05
CA GLU A 164 13.73 -15.90 0.67
C GLU A 164 13.39 -16.83 1.86
N GLU A 165 12.84 -18.02 1.61
CA GLU A 165 13.06 -19.13 2.54
C GLU A 165 14.34 -19.88 2.15
N SER A 166 15.32 -19.79 3.05
CA SER A 166 16.61 -20.46 3.02
C SER A 166 16.50 -21.88 2.47
N THR A 167 17.24 -22.16 1.40
CA THR A 167 17.54 -23.54 0.97
C THR A 167 18.06 -24.34 2.16
N PRO A 168 17.41 -25.41 2.64
CA PRO A 168 18.14 -26.50 3.24
C PRO A 168 18.83 -27.22 2.09
N GLU A 169 20.16 -27.25 2.08
CA GLU A 169 20.95 -28.12 1.21
C GLU A 169 20.37 -29.53 1.24
N GLU A 170 19.71 -29.97 0.16
CA GLU A 170 19.52 -31.39 -0.06
C GLU A 170 20.81 -31.93 -0.68
N ALA A 171 21.69 -32.40 0.21
CA ALA A 171 22.89 -33.11 -0.16
C ALA A 171 22.52 -34.28 -1.08
N ALA A 172 23.11 -34.28 -2.28
CA ALA A 172 23.09 -35.42 -3.17
C ALA A 172 23.62 -36.68 -2.43
N SER A 173 22.78 -37.71 -2.30
CA SER A 173 23.25 -39.09 -2.11
C SER A 173 22.14 -40.09 -2.37
N GLY A 174 22.38 -41.01 -3.32
CA GLY A 174 21.72 -42.33 -3.30
C GLY A 174 21.37 -42.96 -4.64
N ASN A 175 22.37 -43.31 -5.46
CA ASN A 175 22.43 -44.64 -6.08
C ASN A 175 23.87 -45.02 -6.45
#